data_AF-A0A523X3X8-F1
#
_entry.id   AF-A0A523X3X8-F1
#
_cell.length_a   1.000
_cell.length_b   1.000
_cell.length_c   1.000
_cell.angle_alpha   90.00
_cell.angle_beta   90.00
_cell.angle_gamma   90.00
#
_symmetry.space_group_name_H-M   'P 1'
#
loop_
_entity.id
_entity.type
_entity.pdbx_description
1 polymer ?
#
loop_
_entity_poly.entity_id
_entity_poly.type
_entity_poly.pdbx_seq_one_letter_code
_entity_poly.pdbx_strand_id
1 'polypeptide(L)'
;RRLITTGCSLFNITVGNPYSVPHLGRPFDRPLPGATVPEEHPLEGVARLLEINGEFQKEFPEVPFVGTGYSWLRHFLPNVGAAVVCRGEASFIGLGRSSFAYPDAPKDLMATGIMDPKKVCITCSRCSELMRHGHISGCVVRDKEIYGREYEKLKGEME
;
A
#
# COMPACT_ATOMS: atom_id res chain seq x y z
N ARG A 1 7.77 15.58 17.07
CA ARG A 1 8.47 16.78 17.62
C ARG A 1 9.96 16.81 17.25
N ARG A 2 10.86 15.97 17.80
CA ARG A 2 12.31 16.02 17.49
C ARG A 2 12.63 16.03 15.97
N LEU A 3 12.01 15.14 15.20
CA LEU A 3 12.20 15.09 13.74
C LEU A 3 11.81 16.40 13.02
N ILE A 4 10.74 17.05 13.48
CA ILE A 4 10.29 18.34 12.95
C ILE A 4 11.36 19.40 13.23
N THR A 5 11.87 19.45 14.46
CA THR A 5 12.92 20.40 14.86
C THR A 5 14.23 20.19 14.10
N THR A 6 14.52 18.96 13.65
CA THR A 6 15.67 18.66 12.79
C THR A 6 15.42 18.93 11.30
N GLY A 7 14.27 19.49 10.93
CA GLY A 7 13.94 19.90 9.56
C GLY A 7 13.11 18.91 8.74
N CYS A 8 12.64 17.79 9.31
CA CYS A 8 11.72 16.91 8.60
C CYS A 8 10.35 17.59 8.48
N SER A 9 9.89 17.77 7.25
CA SER A 9 8.66 18.52 6.92
C SER A 9 7.55 17.68 6.27
N LEU A 10 7.77 16.38 6.07
CA LEU A 10 6.79 15.44 5.51
C LEU A 10 6.99 14.08 6.17
N PHE A 11 5.88 13.46 6.57
CA PHE A 11 5.91 12.18 7.28
C PHE A 11 5.00 11.18 6.62
N ASN A 12 5.38 9.91 6.68
CA ASN A 12 4.54 8.78 6.33
C ASN A 12 4.62 7.79 7.50
N ILE A 13 3.48 7.34 7.99
CA ILE A 13 3.40 6.43 9.13
C ILE A 13 3.04 5.04 8.62
N THR A 14 3.75 4.02 9.13
CA THR A 14 3.46 2.61 8.89
C THR A 14 3.53 1.85 10.21
N VAL A 15 3.01 0.62 10.23
CA VAL A 15 2.88 -0.18 11.45
C VAL A 15 3.46 -1.57 11.24
N GLY A 16 3.97 -2.15 12.32
CA GLY A 16 4.48 -3.51 12.35
C GLY A 16 5.89 -3.67 11.79
N ASN A 17 6.40 -4.90 11.92
CA ASN A 17 7.69 -5.29 11.36
C ASN A 17 7.44 -6.22 10.16
N PRO A 18 7.94 -5.89 8.96
CA PRO A 18 7.68 -6.65 7.75
C PRO A 18 8.23 -8.09 7.80
N TYR A 19 9.15 -8.39 8.70
CA TYR A 19 9.76 -9.72 8.87
C TYR A 19 9.02 -10.61 9.87
N SER A 20 8.21 -10.05 10.78
CA SER A 20 7.47 -10.83 11.78
C SER A 20 5.95 -10.77 11.58
N VAL A 21 5.37 -9.57 11.49
CA VAL A 21 3.92 -9.33 11.42
C VAL A 21 3.55 -8.43 10.24
N PRO A 22 3.81 -8.87 8.99
CA PRO A 22 3.68 -8.01 7.81
C PRO A 22 2.24 -7.54 7.52
N HIS A 23 1.23 -8.27 8.00
CA HIS A 23 -0.18 -7.92 7.76
C HIS A 23 -0.58 -6.59 8.41
N LEU A 24 0.05 -6.21 9.54
CA LEU A 24 -0.27 -4.96 10.25
C LEU A 24 -0.01 -3.71 9.39
N GLY A 25 1.09 -3.69 8.64
CA GLY A 25 1.47 -2.57 7.75
C GLY A 25 1.11 -2.80 6.29
N ARG A 26 0.69 -4.01 5.93
CA ARG A 26 0.46 -4.41 4.55
C ARG A 26 -0.69 -5.43 4.48
N PRO A 27 -1.96 -5.00 4.58
CA PRO A 27 -3.10 -5.88 4.35
C PRO A 27 -3.04 -6.58 2.97
N PHE A 28 -3.44 -7.84 2.92
CA PHE A 28 -3.37 -8.67 1.71
C PHE A 28 -4.50 -9.70 1.64
N ASP A 29 -4.87 -10.09 0.43
CA ASP A 29 -5.80 -11.19 0.15
C ASP A 29 -5.07 -12.53 0.11
N ARG A 30 -3.82 -12.53 -0.36
CA ARG A 30 -2.95 -13.72 -0.41
C ARG A 30 -1.66 -13.44 0.36
N PRO A 31 -1.30 -14.25 1.37
CA PRO A 31 -0.03 -14.12 2.05
C PRO A 31 1.13 -14.51 1.11
N LEU A 32 2.35 -14.23 1.56
CA LEU A 32 3.53 -14.82 0.92
C LEU A 32 3.54 -16.33 1.13
N PRO A 33 4.14 -17.13 0.22
CA PRO A 33 4.34 -18.55 0.46
C PRO A 33 5.03 -18.79 1.82
N GLY A 34 4.51 -19.74 2.59
CA GLY A 34 5.01 -20.08 3.93
C GLY A 34 4.63 -19.10 5.05
N ALA A 35 3.98 -17.97 4.75
CA ALA A 35 3.49 -17.07 5.80
C ALA A 35 2.12 -17.52 6.34
N THR A 36 1.90 -17.28 7.63
CA THR A 36 0.61 -17.54 8.27
C THR A 36 -0.45 -16.55 7.78
N VAL A 37 -1.67 -17.06 7.61
CA VAL A 37 -2.85 -16.20 7.39
C VAL A 37 -3.22 -15.60 8.75
N PRO A 38 -3.29 -14.27 8.88
CA PRO A 38 -3.74 -13.64 10.12
C PRO A 38 -5.21 -14.02 10.41
N GLU A 39 -5.57 -14.12 11.69
CA GLU A 39 -6.98 -14.24 12.09
C GLU A 39 -7.76 -12.95 11.82
N GLU A 40 -7.06 -11.81 11.90
CA GLU A 40 -7.58 -10.48 11.60
C GLU A 40 -8.01 -10.33 10.14
N HIS A 41 -9.19 -9.76 9.92
CA HIS A 41 -9.62 -9.44 8.57
C HIS A 41 -8.80 -8.27 8.00
N PRO A 42 -8.35 -8.28 6.72
CA PRO A 42 -7.49 -7.23 6.17
C PRO A 42 -8.03 -5.79 6.29
N LEU A 43 -9.36 -5.62 6.32
CA LEU A 43 -10.00 -4.32 6.54
C LEU A 43 -9.70 -3.73 7.93
N GLU A 44 -9.55 -4.55 8.97
CA GLU A 44 -9.12 -4.09 10.30
C GLU A 44 -7.71 -3.50 10.23
N GLY A 45 -6.82 -4.13 9.45
CA GLY A 45 -5.47 -3.63 9.22
C GLY A 45 -5.46 -2.31 8.45
N VAL A 46 -6.38 -2.13 7.50
CA VAL A 46 -6.59 -0.83 6.83
C VAL A 46 -7.07 0.20 7.85
N ALA A 47 -8.13 -0.10 8.62
CA ALA A 47 -8.70 0.81 9.60
C ALA A 47 -7.65 1.30 10.61
N ARG A 48 -6.87 0.38 11.17
CA ARG A 48 -5.75 0.69 12.07
C ARG A 48 -4.76 1.69 11.48
N LEU A 49 -4.37 1.51 10.21
CA LEU A 49 -3.42 2.41 9.55
C LEU A 49 -4.01 3.81 9.35
N LEU A 50 -5.31 3.89 9.04
CA LEU A 50 -6.00 5.18 8.90
C LEU A 50 -6.14 5.90 10.24
N GLU A 51 -6.53 5.18 11.28
CA GLU A 51 -6.69 5.71 12.64
C GLU A 51 -5.38 6.27 13.17
N ILE A 52 -4.30 5.48 13.13
CA ILE A 52 -2.98 5.90 13.61
C ILE A 52 -2.49 7.14 12.84
N ASN A 53 -2.62 7.17 11.51
CA ASN A 53 -2.22 8.34 10.73
C ASN A 53 -3.06 9.57 11.11
N GLY A 54 -4.37 9.38 11.30
CA GLY A 54 -5.29 10.43 11.72
C GLY A 54 -4.94 11.04 13.07
N GLU A 55 -4.54 10.21 14.04
CA GLU A 55 -4.04 10.68 15.34
C GLU A 55 -2.81 11.58 15.18
N PHE A 56 -1.83 11.16 14.37
CA PHE A 56 -0.64 11.97 14.12
C PHE A 56 -0.94 13.28 13.37
N GLN A 57 -1.79 13.25 12.34
CA GLN A 57 -2.16 14.44 11.59
C GLN A 57 -2.92 15.46 12.45
N LYS A 58 -3.78 14.99 13.38
CA LYS A 58 -4.51 15.84 14.33
C LYS A 58 -3.60 16.43 15.42
N GLU A 59 -2.63 15.67 15.91
CA GLU A 59 -1.65 16.15 16.91
C GLU A 59 -0.66 17.17 16.32
N PHE A 60 -0.34 17.06 15.03
CA PHE A 60 0.60 17.93 14.32
C PHE A 60 -0.04 18.55 13.05
N PRO A 61 -1.03 19.45 13.19
CA PRO A 61 -1.82 19.95 12.06
C PRO A 61 -1.00 20.72 11.03
N GLU A 62 0.08 21.38 11.44
CA GLU A 62 0.97 22.16 10.56
C GLU A 62 1.95 21.28 9.76
N VAL A 63 1.96 19.96 9.99
CA VAL A 63 2.89 19.03 9.36
C VAL A 63 2.11 18.08 8.46
N PRO A 64 2.46 17.95 7.17
CA PRO A 64 1.75 17.03 6.30
C PRO A 64 2.11 15.57 6.58
N PHE A 65 1.08 14.73 6.70
CA PHE A 65 1.20 13.29 6.77
C PHE A 65 0.64 12.61 5.51
N VAL A 66 1.40 11.65 5.00
CA VAL A 66 1.00 10.74 3.93
C VAL A 66 0.39 9.50 4.57
N GLY A 67 -0.90 9.29 4.35
CA GLY A 67 -1.56 8.06 4.78
C GLY A 67 -1.11 6.85 3.96
N THR A 68 -1.17 5.67 4.58
CA THR A 68 -0.84 4.38 3.96
C THR A 68 -1.97 3.34 4.12
N GLY A 69 -1.81 2.15 3.54
CA GLY A 69 -2.73 1.02 3.73
C GLY A 69 -3.85 0.90 2.70
N TYR A 70 -4.03 1.90 1.84
CA TYR A 70 -5.21 1.98 0.97
C TYR A 70 -5.28 0.96 -0.17
N SER A 71 -4.16 0.36 -0.59
CA SER A 71 -4.16 -0.48 -1.80
C SER A 71 -5.10 -1.69 -1.73
N TRP A 72 -5.44 -2.17 -0.53
CA TRP A 72 -6.40 -3.25 -0.34
C TRP A 72 -7.84 -2.84 -0.68
N LEU A 73 -8.16 -1.55 -0.61
CA LEU A 73 -9.47 -1.00 -0.98
C LEU A 73 -9.69 -0.92 -2.50
N ARG A 74 -8.65 -1.17 -3.30
CA ARG A 74 -8.72 -1.24 -4.77
C ARG A 74 -9.34 0.03 -5.36
N HIS A 75 -10.43 -0.09 -6.12
CA HIS A 75 -11.09 1.03 -6.80
C HIS A 75 -11.97 1.86 -5.85
N PHE A 76 -12.18 1.41 -4.62
CA PHE A 76 -12.84 2.19 -3.57
C PHE A 76 -11.86 3.11 -2.82
N LEU A 77 -10.56 2.95 -3.05
CA LEU A 77 -9.51 3.79 -2.46
C LEU A 77 -9.80 5.29 -2.57
N PRO A 78 -10.24 5.84 -3.73
CA PRO A 78 -10.46 7.28 -3.84
C PRO A 78 -11.55 7.79 -2.90
N ASN A 79 -12.61 7.00 -2.68
CA ASN A 79 -13.72 7.38 -1.80
C ASN A 79 -13.25 7.49 -0.34
N VAL A 80 -12.49 6.49 0.12
CA VAL A 80 -11.93 6.48 1.48
C VAL A 80 -10.86 7.56 1.63
N GLY A 81 -9.97 7.70 0.64
CA GLY A 81 -8.94 8.73 0.65
C GLY A 81 -9.51 10.15 0.68
N ALA A 82 -10.56 10.42 -0.09
CA ALA A 82 -11.26 11.70 -0.06
C ALA A 82 -11.85 11.98 1.33
N ALA A 83 -12.50 10.99 1.96
CA ALA A 83 -13.05 11.14 3.30
C ALA A 83 -11.95 11.43 4.35
N VAL A 84 -10.82 10.73 4.29
CA VAL A 84 -9.66 10.95 5.18
C VAL A 84 -9.12 12.37 5.04
N VAL A 85 -8.92 12.85 3.80
CA VAL A 85 -8.42 14.21 3.56
C VAL A 85 -9.42 15.25 4.05
N CYS A 86 -10.72 15.09 3.74
CA CYS A 86 -11.76 16.02 4.19
C CYS A 86 -11.87 16.10 5.72
N ARG A 87 -11.52 15.03 6.45
CA ARG A 87 -11.53 14.98 7.92
C ARG A 87 -10.23 15.50 8.55
N GLY A 88 -9.25 15.93 7.75
CA GLY A 88 -7.94 16.33 8.26
C GLY A 88 -7.16 15.17 8.89
N GLU A 89 -7.40 13.94 8.43
CA GLU A 89 -6.75 12.73 8.95
C GLU A 89 -5.50 12.33 8.15
N ALA A 90 -5.30 12.92 6.97
CA ALA A 90 -4.05 12.91 6.23
C ALA A 90 -4.01 14.11 5.28
N SER A 91 -2.81 14.59 4.95
CA SER A 91 -2.61 15.60 3.90
C SER A 91 -2.50 14.99 2.51
N PHE A 92 -1.94 13.76 2.42
CA PHE A 92 -1.77 13.04 1.17
C PHE A 92 -2.17 11.58 1.32
N ILE A 93 -2.60 10.96 0.21
CA ILE A 93 -2.92 9.53 0.15
C ILE A 93 -1.81 8.81 -0.61
N GLY A 94 -1.04 7.98 0.11
CA GLY A 94 0.09 7.26 -0.44
C GLY A 94 -0.32 5.99 -1.21
N LEU A 95 0.23 5.84 -2.42
CA LEU A 95 0.08 4.64 -3.23
C LEU A 95 1.39 3.84 -3.25
N GLY A 96 1.40 2.70 -2.56
CA GLY A 96 2.53 1.75 -2.56
C GLY A 96 2.41 0.74 -3.70
N ARG A 97 2.06 -0.51 -3.38
CA ARG A 97 1.88 -1.61 -4.36
C ARG A 97 0.85 -1.29 -5.46
N SER A 98 -0.08 -0.36 -5.21
CA SER A 98 -1.00 0.13 -6.24
C SER A 98 -0.26 0.80 -7.40
N SER A 99 0.85 1.49 -7.14
CA SER A 99 1.62 2.19 -8.17
C SER A 99 2.31 1.25 -9.15
N PHE A 100 2.63 0.01 -8.74
CA PHE A 100 3.07 -1.03 -9.67
C PHE A 100 1.93 -1.53 -10.56
N ALA A 101 0.73 -1.69 -10.00
CA ALA A 101 -0.41 -2.26 -10.71
C ALA A 101 -1.09 -1.24 -11.64
N TYR A 102 -1.16 0.01 -11.20
CA TYR A 102 -1.92 1.07 -11.83
C TYR A 102 -1.19 2.42 -11.68
N PRO A 103 -0.06 2.62 -12.38
CA PRO A 103 0.74 3.85 -12.28
C PRO A 103 -0.02 5.10 -12.74
N ASP A 104 -0.93 4.97 -13.72
CA ASP A 104 -1.77 6.06 -14.21
C ASP A 104 -2.94 6.43 -13.29
N ALA A 105 -3.09 5.77 -12.13
CA ALA A 105 -4.24 5.99 -11.25
C ALA A 105 -4.49 7.47 -10.88
N PRO A 106 -3.47 8.29 -10.53
CA PRO A 106 -3.71 9.70 -10.26
C PRO A 106 -4.25 10.46 -11.47
N LYS A 107 -3.74 10.16 -12.67
CA LYS A 107 -4.19 10.77 -13.92
C LYS A 107 -5.64 10.39 -14.24
N ASP A 108 -5.96 9.11 -14.19
CA ASP A 108 -7.30 8.61 -14.47
C ASP A 108 -8.30 9.14 -13.43
N LEU A 109 -7.90 9.24 -12.16
CA LEU A 109 -8.73 9.81 -11.10
C LEU A 109 -9.00 11.31 -11.31
N MET A 110 -8.00 12.10 -11.70
CA MET A 110 -8.19 13.51 -12.03
C MET A 110 -9.11 13.71 -13.24
N ALA A 111 -9.05 12.81 -14.22
CA ALA A 111 -9.83 12.94 -15.45
C ALA A 111 -11.28 12.47 -15.30
N THR A 112 -11.53 11.45 -14.46
CA THR A 112 -12.82 10.73 -14.43
C THR A 112 -13.47 10.65 -13.05
N GLY A 113 -12.75 10.98 -11.98
CA GLY A 113 -13.21 10.82 -10.60
C GLY A 113 -13.25 9.37 -10.11
N ILE A 114 -12.88 8.40 -10.93
CA ILE A 114 -12.91 6.97 -10.59
C ILE A 114 -11.61 6.26 -10.96
N MET A 115 -11.34 5.13 -10.31
CA MET A 115 -10.27 4.21 -10.71
C MET A 115 -10.84 3.02 -11.46
N ASP A 116 -10.19 2.59 -12.56
CA ASP A 116 -10.56 1.38 -13.29
C ASP A 116 -10.32 0.10 -12.44
N PRO A 117 -11.37 -0.65 -12.07
CA PRO A 117 -11.24 -1.89 -11.30
C PRO A 117 -10.39 -2.97 -11.97
N LYS A 118 -10.19 -2.90 -13.29
CA LYS A 118 -9.37 -3.86 -14.05
C LYS A 118 -7.88 -3.60 -13.90
N LYS A 119 -7.46 -2.41 -13.50
CA LYS A 119 -6.04 -2.03 -13.35
C LYS A 119 -5.54 -2.13 -11.90
N VAL A 120 -6.44 -2.03 -10.91
CA VAL A 120 -6.07 -2.03 -9.48
C VAL A 120 -5.24 -3.24 -9.03
N CYS A 121 -4.44 -3.01 -7.98
CA CYS A 121 -3.71 -4.06 -7.27
C CYS A 121 -4.69 -5.03 -6.60
N ILE A 122 -4.46 -6.33 -6.78
CA ILE A 122 -5.26 -7.40 -6.17
C ILE A 122 -4.63 -7.96 -4.89
N THR A 123 -3.64 -7.25 -4.34
CA THR A 123 -2.92 -7.58 -3.10
C THR A 123 -2.37 -9.02 -2.98
N CYS A 124 -2.08 -9.66 -4.11
CA CYS A 124 -1.61 -11.06 -4.19
C CYS A 124 -0.20 -11.35 -3.64
N SER A 125 0.47 -10.36 -3.07
CA SER A 125 1.82 -10.44 -2.47
C SER A 125 2.99 -10.85 -3.39
N ARG A 126 2.77 -11.17 -4.68
CA ARG A 126 3.86 -11.58 -5.60
C ARG A 126 4.97 -10.54 -5.80
N CYS A 127 4.63 -9.24 -5.77
CA CYS A 127 5.66 -8.19 -5.79
C CYS A 127 6.62 -8.30 -4.58
N SER A 128 6.07 -8.62 -3.40
CA SER A 128 6.87 -8.84 -2.19
C SER A 128 7.62 -10.17 -2.23
N GLU A 129 7.09 -11.17 -2.93
CA GLU A 129 7.75 -12.47 -3.12
C GLU A 129 9.01 -12.33 -3.98
N LEU A 130 8.91 -11.66 -5.12
CA LEU A 130 10.05 -11.28 -5.96
C LEU A 130 11.11 -10.53 -5.15
N MET A 131 10.69 -9.49 -4.43
CA MET A 131 11.57 -8.67 -3.60
C MET A 131 12.33 -9.51 -2.55
N ARG A 132 11.64 -10.43 -1.87
CA ARG A 132 12.25 -11.25 -0.82
C ARG A 132 13.28 -12.26 -1.34
N HIS A 133 13.17 -12.65 -2.61
CA HIS A 133 14.13 -13.53 -3.26
C HIS A 133 15.18 -12.76 -4.08
N GLY A 134 15.25 -11.42 -3.95
CA GLY A 134 16.25 -10.61 -4.64
C GLY A 134 15.99 -10.41 -6.14
N HIS A 135 14.82 -10.79 -6.64
CA HIS A 135 14.41 -10.56 -8.03
C HIS A 135 13.92 -9.13 -8.25
N ILE A 136 13.90 -8.73 -9.52
CA ILE A 136 13.33 -7.44 -9.94
C ILE A 136 11.83 -7.42 -9.60
N SER A 137 11.42 -6.49 -8.74
CA SER A 137 10.06 -6.44 -8.21
C SER A 137 9.15 -5.47 -8.96
N GLY A 138 7.90 -5.88 -9.18
CA GLY A 138 6.83 -5.07 -9.75
C GLY A 138 5.51 -5.85 -9.80
N CYS A 139 4.59 -5.45 -10.68
CA CYS A 139 3.28 -6.09 -10.73
C CYS A 139 3.24 -7.30 -11.67
N VAL A 140 3.39 -8.50 -11.10
CA VAL A 140 3.28 -9.78 -11.82
C VAL A 140 1.97 -9.95 -12.58
N VAL A 141 0.88 -9.30 -12.13
CA VAL A 141 -0.46 -9.47 -12.72
C VAL A 141 -0.75 -8.48 -13.84
N ARG A 142 -0.30 -7.22 -13.69
CA ARG A 142 -0.62 -6.12 -14.60
C ARG A 142 0.46 -5.86 -15.64
N ASP A 143 1.69 -6.24 -15.33
CA ASP A 143 2.84 -6.13 -16.22
C ASP A 143 3.55 -7.49 -16.29
N LYS A 144 2.87 -8.41 -17.00
CA LYS A 144 3.30 -9.81 -17.15
C LYS A 144 4.55 -9.93 -18.03
N GLU A 145 4.68 -9.06 -19.02
CA GLU A 145 5.82 -9.08 -19.93
C GLU A 145 7.12 -8.78 -19.21
N ILE A 146 7.11 -8.03 -18.11
CA ILE A 146 8.33 -7.79 -17.32
C ILE A 146 8.32 -8.66 -16.07
N TYR A 147 7.40 -8.41 -15.16
CA TYR A 147 7.40 -9.02 -13.83
C TYR A 147 6.72 -10.39 -13.80
N GLY A 148 5.87 -10.70 -14.79
CA GLY A 148 5.36 -12.07 -15.00
C GLY A 148 6.48 -13.02 -15.39
N ARG A 149 7.29 -12.67 -16.39
CA ARG A 149 8.47 -13.44 -16.78
C ARG A 149 9.47 -13.60 -15.64
N GLU A 150 9.71 -12.53 -14.88
CA GLU A 150 10.60 -12.61 -13.72
C GLU A 150 10.06 -13.55 -12.64
N TYR A 151 8.75 -13.57 -12.43
CA TYR A 151 8.11 -14.48 -11.47
C TYR A 151 8.18 -15.95 -11.92
N GLU A 152 8.09 -16.25 -13.22
CA GLU A 152 8.28 -17.62 -13.70
C GLU A 152 9.74 -18.09 -13.54
N LYS A 153 10.73 -17.21 -13.66
CA LYS A 153 12.13 -17.56 -13.35
C LYS A 153 12.28 -17.94 -11.89
N LEU A 154 11.78 -17.10 -10.97
CA LEU A 154 11.77 -17.39 -9.53
C LEU A 154 11.14 -18.76 -9.26
N LYS A 155 9.99 -19.06 -9.87
CA LYS A 155 9.33 -20.36 -9.69
C LYS A 155 10.20 -21.53 -10.16
N GLY A 156 10.91 -21.39 -11.29
CA GLY A 156 11.84 -22.41 -11.78
C GLY A 156 13.10 -22.58 -10.95
N GLU A 157 13.50 -21.59 -10.14
CA GLU A 157 14.60 -21.70 -9.17
C GLU A 157 14.20 -22.38 -7.86
N MET A 158 12.89 -22.42 -7.57
CA MET A 158 12.32 -23.03 -6.37
C MET A 158 11.87 -24.48 -6.58
N GLU A 159 11.86 -24.95 -7.84
CA GLU A 159 11.59 -26.34 -8.25
C GLU A 159 12.88 -27.18 -8.25
#